data_AF-A0A0C9T8C1-F1
#
_entry.id   AF-A0A0C9T8C1-F1
#
_cell.length_a   1.000
_cell.length_b   1.000
_cell.length_c   1.000
_cell.angle_alpha   90.00
_cell.angle_beta   90.00
_cell.angle_gamma   90.00
#
_symmetry.space_group_name_H-M   'P 1'
#
loop_
_entity.id
_entity.type
_entity.pdbx_description
1 polymer ?
#
loop_
_entity_poly.entity_id
_entity_poly.type
_entity_poly.pdbx_seq_one_letter_code
_entity_poly.pdbx_strand_id
1 'polypeptide(L)'
;MARETQTNVKINRQTRLDALHVYPPGTVVEYPETADSLAGRIGHLFEFDPSQDWYNPCNAFAYSLGEPRGSGRVDGSVFCDVLRDPAGQHVPCRTSHATCQGSKACAHADVDALSAPYSQASRGHIQSRVQLYTSDNQDAQLLENTISYWAALWRNGCRAAPDPYQTKSKVTPESIDKQCWHETWEEQQNECRRGQTSKLTCKGRLVFDHEQAEGRSHIHCEFYDKNGAKDHLLDYGPAAGLYDIDYLRALFNEDQEEILMIEEEAKQCGFDPSSPCTVVMNHTSVRSKCHVHISLANRDHIRSYIAQAQNLSFPFGTGWKGLLHLKNVQDSELLFEDRYIRLAVELPLHELEELSEDEDGGGSHFRLVICMLPQNSRRLKEAQYLQSDIGFKRIQAFQEFELGGKDMKSNISSFIWLVTRANSEWATFSSFNLLPGISHMTDRDRT
;
A
#
# COMPACT_ATOMS: atom_id res chain seq x y z
N MET A 1 -14.18 22.17 -4.60
CA MET A 1 -13.77 23.54 -4.21
C MET A 1 -14.76 24.06 -3.16
N ALA A 2 -14.38 25.06 -2.37
CA ALA A 2 -15.32 25.72 -1.46
C ALA A 2 -16.46 26.36 -2.27
N ARG A 3 -17.71 26.21 -1.81
CA ARG A 3 -18.86 26.85 -2.45
C ARG A 3 -18.97 28.32 -2.08
N GLU A 4 -18.48 28.68 -0.91
CA GLU A 4 -18.61 30.01 -0.31
C GLU A 4 -17.43 30.25 0.62
N THR A 5 -17.00 31.51 0.72
CA THR A 5 -16.02 31.98 1.71
C THR A 5 -16.58 33.19 2.43
N GLN A 6 -16.60 33.13 3.76
CA GLN A 6 -17.07 34.21 4.64
C GLN A 6 -15.89 34.78 5.42
N THR A 7 -15.88 36.09 5.67
CA THR A 7 -14.78 36.75 6.39
C THR A 7 -15.20 37.21 7.79
N ASN A 8 -14.25 37.26 8.72
CA ASN A 8 -14.45 37.79 10.08
C ASN A 8 -15.57 37.10 10.88
N VAL A 9 -15.67 35.77 10.73
CA VAL A 9 -16.75 34.95 11.29
C VAL A 9 -16.50 34.65 12.76
N LYS A 10 -17.51 34.84 13.59
CA LYS A 10 -17.44 34.50 15.02
C LYS A 10 -17.83 33.03 15.22
N ILE A 11 -16.93 32.25 15.84
CA ILE A 11 -17.19 30.85 16.22
C ILE A 11 -17.78 30.77 17.63
N ASN A 12 -17.19 31.53 18.56
CA ASN A 12 -17.60 31.58 19.95
C ASN A 12 -17.20 32.94 20.56
N ARG A 13 -17.37 33.10 21.88
CA ARG A 13 -17.05 34.36 22.58
C ARG A 13 -15.56 34.77 22.49
N GLN A 14 -14.65 33.82 22.29
CA GLN A 14 -13.19 34.03 22.34
C GLN A 14 -12.51 33.87 20.97
N THR A 15 -13.24 33.40 19.95
CA THR A 15 -12.67 32.97 18.67
C THR A 15 -13.43 33.61 17.51
N ARG A 16 -12.70 34.39 16.72
CA ARG A 16 -13.10 34.81 15.38
C ARG A 16 -12.14 34.23 14.35
N LEU A 17 -12.67 33.91 13.19
CA LEU A 17 -11.93 33.47 12.02
C LEU A 17 -11.74 34.65 11.07
N ASP A 18 -10.57 34.72 10.44
CA ASP A 18 -10.30 35.68 9.38
C ASP A 18 -11.10 35.30 8.13
N ALA A 19 -11.11 34.01 7.80
CA ALA A 19 -11.92 33.42 6.74
C ALA A 19 -12.53 32.08 7.17
N LEU A 20 -13.71 31.76 6.63
CA LEU A 20 -14.41 30.50 6.78
C LEU A 20 -14.81 30.00 5.38
N HIS A 21 -14.22 28.89 4.95
CA HIS A 21 -14.58 28.23 3.70
C HIS A 21 -15.64 27.17 3.94
N VAL A 22 -16.72 27.19 3.17
CA VAL A 22 -17.83 26.24 3.27
C VAL A 22 -17.77 25.25 2.11
N TYR A 23 -17.86 23.95 2.42
CA TYR A 23 -17.73 22.86 1.47
C TYR A 23 -19.00 22.02 1.41
N PRO A 24 -19.49 21.66 0.21
CA PRO A 24 -20.64 20.76 0.06
C PRO A 24 -20.29 19.32 0.52
N PRO A 25 -21.30 18.47 0.77
CA PRO A 25 -21.10 17.09 1.21
C PRO A 25 -20.18 16.31 0.26
N GLY A 26 -19.33 15.46 0.82
CA GLY A 26 -18.38 14.63 0.05
C GLY A 26 -17.14 15.38 -0.47
N THR A 27 -16.99 16.67 -0.19
CA THR A 27 -15.80 17.41 -0.64
C THR A 27 -14.54 16.96 0.11
N VAL A 28 -13.52 16.57 -0.66
CA VAL A 28 -12.18 16.25 -0.15
C VAL A 28 -11.29 17.48 -0.28
N VAL A 29 -10.66 17.89 0.82
CA VAL A 29 -9.70 19.00 0.86
C VAL A 29 -8.36 18.46 1.33
N GLU A 30 -7.37 18.41 0.43
CA GLU A 30 -6.04 17.88 0.76
C GLU A 30 -5.15 18.95 1.43
N TYR A 31 -5.19 20.17 0.92
CA TYR A 31 -4.35 21.27 1.38
C TYR A 31 -5.26 22.43 1.82
N PRO A 32 -5.84 22.38 3.03
CA PRO A 32 -6.62 23.50 3.52
C PRO A 32 -5.75 24.76 3.61
N GLU A 33 -6.34 25.91 3.28
CA GLU A 33 -5.74 27.21 3.52
C GLU A 33 -5.43 27.39 5.01
N THR A 34 -4.29 28.00 5.33
CA THR A 34 -3.92 28.31 6.71
C THR A 34 -3.52 29.77 6.83
N ALA A 35 -3.64 30.33 8.03
CA ALA A 35 -3.32 31.73 8.25
C ALA A 35 -1.82 32.01 8.06
N ASP A 36 -1.51 33.17 7.46
CA ASP A 36 -0.14 33.69 7.31
C ASP A 36 0.52 34.09 8.64
N SER A 37 -0.24 34.16 9.73
CA SER A 37 0.26 34.61 11.03
C SER A 37 -0.19 33.69 12.17
N LEU A 38 0.59 33.65 13.24
CA LEU A 38 0.27 32.89 14.46
C LEU A 38 -1.04 33.33 15.12
N ALA A 39 -1.47 34.58 14.89
CA ALA A 39 -2.72 35.11 15.44
C ALA A 39 -3.93 34.80 14.55
N GLY A 40 -3.70 34.59 13.25
CA GLY A 40 -4.75 34.37 12.28
C GLY A 40 -5.40 32.99 12.40
N ARG A 41 -6.65 32.89 11.99
CA ARG A 41 -7.47 31.68 12.13
C ARG A 41 -8.33 31.49 10.89
N ILE A 42 -8.08 30.41 10.16
CA ILE A 42 -8.89 30.00 9.00
C ILE A 42 -9.77 28.83 9.41
N GLY A 43 -11.05 28.88 9.04
CA GLY A 43 -12.02 27.82 9.28
C GLY A 43 -12.40 27.09 8.01
N HIS A 44 -12.65 25.78 8.15
CA HIS A 44 -13.16 24.93 7.09
C HIS A 44 -14.42 24.23 7.58
N LEU A 45 -15.58 24.60 7.02
CA LEU A 45 -16.89 24.06 7.36
C LEU A 45 -17.29 23.03 6.30
N PHE A 46 -17.44 21.78 6.71
CA PHE A 46 -17.90 20.69 5.86
C PHE A 46 -19.36 20.37 6.18
N GLU A 47 -20.21 20.40 5.16
CA GLU A 47 -21.56 19.88 5.31
C GLU A 47 -21.53 18.37 5.45
N PHE A 48 -22.31 17.88 6.41
CA PHE A 48 -22.39 16.46 6.74
C PHE A 48 -23.84 15.98 6.61
N ASP A 49 -24.02 14.89 5.89
CA ASP A 49 -25.30 14.19 5.79
C ASP A 49 -25.36 13.11 6.87
N PRO A 50 -26.26 13.23 7.88
CA PRO A 50 -26.36 12.27 8.98
C PRO A 50 -26.85 10.89 8.53
N SER A 51 -27.34 10.74 7.29
CA SER A 51 -27.68 9.43 6.73
C SER A 51 -26.46 8.63 6.24
N GLN A 52 -25.29 9.28 6.12
CA GLN A 52 -24.05 8.65 5.70
C GLN A 52 -23.16 8.28 6.89
N ASP A 53 -22.29 7.30 6.67
CA ASP A 53 -21.26 6.95 7.65
C ASP A 53 -20.36 8.15 7.95
N TRP A 54 -20.13 8.42 9.23
CA TRP A 54 -19.31 9.54 9.65
C TRP A 54 -17.87 9.40 9.14
N TYR A 55 -17.44 10.37 8.34
CA TYR A 55 -16.06 10.52 7.89
C TYR A 55 -15.50 11.84 8.43
N ASN A 56 -14.36 11.78 9.12
CA ASN A 56 -13.66 12.97 9.59
C ASN A 56 -12.88 13.62 8.43
N PRO A 57 -13.26 14.83 7.96
CA PRO A 57 -12.60 15.48 6.83
C PRO A 57 -11.10 15.74 7.07
N CYS A 58 -10.68 15.88 8.33
CA CYS A 58 -9.28 16.06 8.68
C CYS A 58 -8.39 14.88 8.27
N ASN A 59 -8.96 13.69 8.05
CA ASN A 59 -8.22 12.52 7.58
C ASN A 59 -7.76 12.66 6.11
N ALA A 60 -8.36 13.60 5.36
CA ALA A 60 -7.94 13.92 4.00
C ALA A 60 -6.79 14.94 3.96
N PHE A 61 -6.48 15.61 5.08
CA PHE A 61 -5.47 16.67 5.09
C PHE A 61 -4.08 16.07 4.86
N ALA A 62 -3.32 16.69 3.96
CA ALA A 62 -1.93 16.36 3.71
C ALA A 62 -1.02 16.89 4.84
N TYR A 63 -1.49 17.83 5.66
CA TYR A 63 -0.70 18.29 6.78
C TYR A 63 -0.61 17.26 7.88
N SER A 64 0.50 17.35 8.61
CA SER A 64 0.75 16.47 9.72
C SER A 64 0.09 16.97 10.97
N LEU A 65 -0.63 16.13 11.70
CA LEU A 65 -1.25 16.52 12.97
C LEU A 65 -0.58 15.74 14.08
N GLY A 66 -0.02 16.39 15.08
CA GLY A 66 0.76 15.77 16.15
C GLY A 66 0.54 16.43 17.50
N GLU A 67 1.38 16.03 18.45
CA GLU A 67 1.35 16.57 19.81
C GLU A 67 1.75 18.06 19.86
N PRO A 68 1.23 18.85 20.80
CA PRO A 68 0.20 18.48 21.78
C PRO A 68 -1.16 18.19 21.11
N ARG A 69 -1.78 17.08 21.53
CA ARG A 69 -3.15 16.69 21.19
C ARG A 69 -4.04 16.77 22.41
N GLY A 70 -5.29 17.13 22.19
CA GLY A 70 -6.29 17.14 23.25
C GLY A 70 -7.70 17.04 22.68
N SER A 71 -8.62 16.55 23.49
CA SER A 71 -10.05 16.72 23.23
C SER A 71 -10.73 17.30 24.46
N GLY A 72 -11.70 18.18 24.22
CA GLY A 72 -12.56 18.69 25.28
C GLY A 72 -13.29 17.58 26.01
N ARG A 73 -13.74 17.87 27.25
CA ARG A 73 -14.51 16.92 28.07
C ARG A 73 -15.80 16.52 27.36
N VAL A 74 -16.14 15.22 27.44
CA VAL A 74 -17.37 14.65 26.83
C VAL A 74 -18.64 15.23 27.46
N ASP A 75 -18.59 15.60 28.74
CA ASP A 75 -19.77 16.05 29.50
C ASP A 75 -20.08 17.55 29.39
N GLY A 76 -19.24 18.33 28.70
CA GLY A 76 -19.47 19.76 28.49
C GLY A 76 -19.85 20.03 27.04
N SER A 77 -21.14 20.22 26.76
CA SER A 77 -21.59 20.62 25.42
C SER A 77 -21.04 22.01 25.09
N VAL A 78 -19.99 22.05 24.27
CA VAL A 78 -19.53 23.29 23.64
C VAL A 78 -20.42 23.52 22.43
N PHE A 79 -20.89 24.75 22.25
CA PHE A 79 -21.66 25.14 21.07
C PHE A 79 -20.80 26.03 20.18
N CYS A 80 -20.90 25.81 18.87
CA CYS A 80 -20.26 26.61 17.84
C CYS A 80 -21.34 27.39 17.10
N ASP A 81 -21.22 28.71 17.02
CA ASP A 81 -22.24 29.57 16.38
C ASP A 81 -22.47 29.25 14.89
N VAL A 82 -21.47 28.60 14.27
CA VAL A 82 -21.41 28.23 12.85
C VAL A 82 -22.00 26.83 12.60
N LEU A 83 -21.96 25.93 13.58
CA LEU A 83 -22.48 24.57 13.41
C LEU A 83 -23.95 24.53 13.84
N ARG A 84 -24.83 24.35 12.85
CA ARG A 84 -26.27 24.34 13.03
C ARG A 84 -26.90 23.12 12.38
N ASP A 85 -27.98 22.63 12.98
CA ASP A 85 -28.80 21.58 12.38
C ASP A 85 -29.68 22.14 11.24
N PRO A 86 -30.42 21.30 10.51
CA PRO A 86 -31.33 21.75 9.46
C PRO A 86 -32.45 22.69 9.94
N ALA A 87 -32.77 22.70 11.24
CA ALA A 87 -33.73 23.61 11.85
C ALA A 87 -33.09 24.95 12.30
N GLY A 88 -31.78 25.12 12.09
CA GLY A 88 -31.01 26.30 12.47
C GLY A 88 -30.60 26.33 13.95
N GLN A 89 -30.86 25.27 14.70
CA GLN A 89 -30.51 25.17 16.13
C GLN A 89 -29.04 24.82 16.32
N HIS A 90 -28.49 25.20 17.48
CA HIS A 90 -27.11 24.90 17.83
C HIS A 90 -26.93 23.41 18.11
N VAL A 91 -25.88 22.82 17.56
CA VAL A 91 -25.54 21.42 17.82
C VAL A 91 -24.45 21.31 18.90
N PRO A 92 -24.53 20.34 19.81
CA PRO A 92 -23.46 20.07 20.75
C PRO A 92 -22.21 19.58 19.99
N CYS A 93 -21.07 20.22 20.25
CA CYS A 93 -19.82 20.00 19.53
C CYS A 93 -18.77 19.34 20.44
N ARG A 94 -17.98 18.44 19.86
CA ARG A 94 -16.73 17.97 20.45
C ARG A 94 -15.58 18.76 19.85
N THR A 95 -14.73 19.33 20.71
CA THR A 95 -13.52 20.01 20.25
C THR A 95 -12.33 19.06 20.35
N SER A 96 -11.55 18.95 19.28
CA SER A 96 -10.22 18.35 19.29
C SER A 96 -9.20 19.36 18.82
N HIS A 97 -8.00 19.27 19.38
CA HIS A 97 -6.86 20.08 18.99
C HIS A 97 -5.70 19.15 18.66
N ALA A 98 -4.97 19.50 17.61
CA ALA A 98 -3.70 18.89 17.26
C ALA A 98 -2.81 19.98 16.67
N THR A 99 -1.50 19.85 16.90
CA THR A 99 -0.53 20.79 16.34
C THR A 99 -0.15 20.34 14.94
N CYS A 100 -0.16 21.27 13.98
CA CYS A 100 0.39 20.98 12.67
C CYS A 100 1.89 20.70 12.81
N GLN A 101 2.33 19.46 12.56
CA GLN A 101 3.75 19.08 12.49
C GLN A 101 4.35 19.40 11.11
N GLY A 102 3.67 20.23 10.33
CA GLY A 102 4.06 20.61 8.98
C GLY A 102 3.96 19.46 7.98
N SER A 103 4.78 19.55 6.95
CA SER A 103 5.03 18.46 6.01
C SER A 103 6.47 17.97 6.24
N LYS A 104 6.69 16.65 6.20
CA LYS A 104 8.04 16.09 6.21
C LYS A 104 8.76 16.53 4.94
N ALA A 105 9.77 17.36 5.10
CA ALA A 105 10.68 17.65 4.02
C ALA A 105 11.92 16.75 4.12
N CYS A 106 12.59 16.54 2.99
CA CYS A 106 13.84 15.81 2.99
C CYS A 106 14.90 16.54 3.84
N ALA A 107 15.79 15.81 4.50
CA ALA A 107 16.92 16.41 5.23
C ALA A 107 17.90 17.15 4.30
N HIS A 108 17.88 16.84 3.00
CA HIS A 108 18.67 17.50 1.96
C HIS A 108 17.91 18.62 1.24
N ALA A 109 16.71 18.95 1.71
CA ALA A 109 15.94 20.04 1.13
C ALA A 109 16.53 21.40 1.52
N ASP A 110 16.32 22.39 0.66
CA ASP A 110 16.67 23.78 0.95
C ASP A 110 15.84 24.27 2.15
N VAL A 111 16.51 24.47 3.28
CA VAL A 111 15.90 24.87 4.55
C VAL A 111 15.23 26.23 4.44
N ASP A 112 15.79 27.15 3.65
CA ASP A 112 15.24 28.49 3.48
C ASP A 112 13.95 28.43 2.66
N ALA A 113 13.94 27.66 1.56
CA ALA A 113 12.74 27.41 0.77
C ALA A 113 11.62 26.68 1.55
N LEU A 114 11.98 25.89 2.56
CA LEU A 114 11.04 25.16 3.42
C LEU A 114 10.53 25.94 4.62
N SER A 115 11.29 26.93 5.08
CA SER A 115 10.91 27.82 6.18
C SER A 115 9.83 28.83 5.80
N ALA A 116 9.57 29.00 4.51
CA ALA A 116 8.48 29.84 4.01
C ALA A 116 7.13 29.33 4.53
N PRO A 117 6.32 30.16 5.21
CA PRO A 117 5.02 29.75 5.73
C PRO A 117 4.10 29.30 4.59
N TYR A 118 3.55 28.09 4.71
CA TYR A 118 2.59 27.54 3.76
C TYR A 118 1.19 28.08 4.05
N SER A 119 0.83 29.27 3.56
CA SER A 119 -0.54 29.77 3.70
C SER A 119 -1.48 29.29 2.61
N GLN A 120 -0.97 29.12 1.38
CA GLN A 120 -1.75 28.68 0.23
C GLN A 120 -1.02 27.60 -0.60
N ALA A 121 -1.04 26.36 -0.11
CA ALA A 121 -0.61 25.21 -0.90
C ALA A 121 -1.74 24.77 -1.83
N SER A 122 -1.52 24.81 -3.15
CA SER A 122 -2.41 24.19 -4.12
C SER A 122 -1.75 22.92 -4.67
N ARG A 123 -2.55 21.95 -5.11
CA ARG A 123 -2.03 20.79 -5.83
C ARG A 123 -1.20 21.22 -7.05
N GLY A 124 -1.57 22.32 -7.71
CA GLY A 124 -0.82 22.95 -8.80
C GLY A 124 0.56 23.46 -8.37
N HIS A 125 0.68 24.12 -7.21
CA HIS A 125 1.97 24.58 -6.67
C HIS A 125 2.89 23.41 -6.31
N ILE A 126 2.32 22.28 -5.88
CA ILE A 126 3.09 21.07 -5.57
C ILE A 126 3.46 20.34 -6.86
N GLN A 127 2.52 20.23 -7.82
CA GLN A 127 2.78 19.64 -9.13
C GLN A 127 3.81 20.44 -9.93
N SER A 128 3.77 21.77 -9.92
CA SER A 128 4.79 22.58 -10.58
C SER A 128 6.17 22.38 -9.96
N ARG A 129 6.23 22.19 -8.63
CA ARG A 129 7.47 21.81 -7.93
C ARG A 129 7.93 20.38 -8.29
N VAL A 130 7.03 19.46 -8.60
CA VAL A 130 7.35 18.07 -8.97
C VAL A 130 7.69 17.92 -10.46
N GLN A 131 6.98 18.64 -11.34
CA GLN A 131 7.19 18.64 -12.80
C GLN A 131 8.53 19.27 -13.20
N LEU A 132 9.11 20.13 -12.37
CA LEU A 132 10.47 20.62 -12.56
C LEU A 132 11.53 19.51 -12.50
N TYR A 133 11.20 18.30 -12.00
CA TYR A 133 12.17 17.22 -11.78
C TYR A 133 11.80 15.89 -12.44
N THR A 134 10.65 15.78 -13.13
CA THR A 134 10.41 14.65 -14.02
C THR A 134 11.19 14.90 -15.29
N SER A 135 12.43 14.45 -15.29
CA SER A 135 13.24 14.41 -16.51
C SER A 135 12.66 13.35 -17.44
N ASP A 136 12.19 13.77 -18.62
CA ASP A 136 11.88 12.87 -19.73
C ASP A 136 13.16 12.27 -20.37
N ASN A 137 14.35 12.70 -19.93
CA ASN A 137 15.62 12.14 -20.38
C ASN A 137 15.87 10.76 -19.74
N GLN A 138 16.04 9.74 -20.59
CA GLN A 138 16.34 8.36 -20.19
C GLN A 138 17.62 8.26 -19.36
N ASP A 139 18.64 9.04 -19.69
CA ASP A 139 19.93 9.01 -18.99
C ASP A 139 19.79 9.52 -17.55
N ALA A 140 19.00 10.57 -17.35
CA ALA A 140 18.68 11.08 -16.02
C ALA A 140 17.90 10.05 -15.19
N GLN A 141 16.94 9.35 -15.80
CA GLN A 141 16.21 8.26 -15.11
C GLN A 141 17.14 7.10 -14.75
N LEU A 142 18.10 6.78 -15.62
CA LEU A 142 19.10 5.74 -15.36
C LEU A 142 19.99 6.11 -14.17
N LEU A 143 20.52 7.34 -14.15
CA LEU A 143 21.33 7.86 -13.05
C LEU A 143 20.53 7.96 -11.74
N GLU A 144 19.27 8.39 -11.82
CA GLU A 144 18.35 8.47 -10.70
C GLU A 144 18.05 7.09 -10.08
N ASN A 145 17.78 6.09 -10.92
CA ASN A 145 17.62 4.71 -10.48
C ASN A 145 18.91 4.18 -9.84
N THR A 146 20.05 4.52 -10.43
CA THR A 146 21.38 4.12 -9.98
C THR A 146 21.70 4.66 -8.59
N ILE A 147 21.59 5.98 -8.39
CA ILE A 147 21.86 6.61 -7.08
C ILE A 147 20.86 6.14 -6.03
N SER A 148 19.59 5.94 -6.42
CA SER A 148 18.55 5.41 -5.54
C SER A 148 18.87 4.00 -5.06
N TYR A 149 19.31 3.16 -5.98
CA TYR A 149 19.69 1.78 -5.71
C TYR A 149 20.95 1.71 -4.84
N TRP A 150 22.00 2.45 -5.18
CA TRP A 150 23.21 2.55 -4.36
C TRP A 150 22.93 3.07 -2.95
N ALA A 151 22.18 4.17 -2.80
CA ALA A 151 21.82 4.72 -1.48
C ALA A 151 20.97 3.72 -0.66
N ALA A 152 20.13 2.93 -1.33
CA ALA A 152 19.38 1.88 -0.68
C ALA A 152 20.30 0.78 -0.14
N LEU A 153 21.28 0.35 -0.92
CA LEU A 153 22.29 -0.64 -0.53
C LEU A 153 23.21 -0.12 0.58
N TRP A 154 23.81 1.06 0.40
CA TRP A 154 24.69 1.71 1.38
C TRP A 154 24.06 1.82 2.76
N ARG A 155 22.81 2.28 2.83
CA ARG A 155 22.10 2.45 4.11
C ARG A 155 21.66 1.11 4.74
N ASN A 156 21.38 0.08 3.95
CA ASN A 156 20.89 -1.20 4.48
C ASN A 156 22.01 -2.23 4.75
N GLY A 157 23.17 -2.06 4.12
CA GLY A 157 24.18 -3.10 4.01
C GLY A 157 23.62 -4.35 3.33
N CYS A 158 24.24 -5.51 3.60
CA CYS A 158 23.81 -6.78 3.03
C CYS A 158 22.54 -7.35 3.68
N ARG A 159 22.04 -6.71 4.75
CA ARG A 159 20.93 -7.19 5.58
C ARG A 159 21.10 -8.60 6.12
N ALA A 160 22.28 -9.23 6.03
CA ALA A 160 22.53 -10.43 6.83
C ALA A 160 22.54 -10.03 8.31
N ALA A 161 22.18 -10.98 9.14
CA ALA A 161 22.28 -10.80 10.56
C ALA A 161 23.76 -10.58 10.97
N PRO A 162 24.03 -9.79 12.00
CA PRO A 162 25.38 -9.52 12.42
C PRO A 162 25.99 -10.83 12.91
N ASP A 163 27.05 -11.30 12.24
CA ASP A 163 27.83 -12.44 12.74
C ASP A 163 28.37 -12.07 14.14
N PRO A 164 27.91 -12.73 15.22
CA PRO A 164 28.35 -12.43 16.57
C PRO A 164 29.85 -12.68 16.76
N TYR A 165 30.50 -13.38 15.83
CA TYR A 165 31.90 -13.75 15.94
C TYR A 165 32.82 -13.06 14.94
N GLN A 166 32.31 -12.24 13.99
CA GLN A 166 33.10 -11.55 12.95
C GLN A 166 34.25 -12.40 12.36
N THR A 167 34.08 -13.72 12.26
CA THR A 167 35.24 -14.61 12.17
C THR A 167 35.32 -15.28 10.81
N LYS A 168 36.39 -14.91 10.09
CA LYS A 168 37.14 -15.82 9.22
C LYS A 168 37.74 -17.03 9.98
N SER A 169 37.29 -17.31 11.20
CA SER A 169 37.80 -18.38 12.05
C SER A 169 36.86 -19.58 11.92
N LYS A 170 37.42 -20.67 11.42
CA LYS A 170 36.78 -21.97 11.17
C LYS A 170 36.37 -22.70 12.46
N VAL A 171 35.79 -22.01 13.43
CA VAL A 171 35.32 -22.60 14.67
C VAL A 171 33.81 -22.46 14.71
N THR A 172 33.12 -23.48 14.22
CA THR A 172 31.67 -23.63 14.36
C THR A 172 31.34 -23.88 15.84
N PRO A 173 30.63 -22.98 16.54
CA PRO A 173 30.09 -23.28 17.85
C PRO A 173 28.87 -24.20 17.65
N GLU A 174 29.04 -25.47 17.99
CA GLU A 174 28.06 -26.54 17.75
C GLU A 174 26.79 -26.51 18.62
N SER A 175 26.44 -25.41 19.30
CA SER A 175 25.33 -25.47 20.25
C SER A 175 24.53 -24.19 20.51
N ILE A 176 24.57 -23.18 19.64
CA ILE A 176 23.51 -22.15 19.65
C ILE A 176 22.46 -22.59 18.64
N ASP A 177 21.24 -22.80 19.12
CA ASP A 177 20.10 -23.29 18.37
C ASP A 177 19.81 -22.36 17.18
N LYS A 178 20.29 -22.77 15.99
CA LYS A 178 20.14 -22.02 14.74
C LYS A 178 18.68 -21.66 14.47
N GLN A 179 17.75 -22.47 14.97
CA GLN A 179 16.32 -22.28 14.79
C GLN A 179 15.79 -21.09 15.62
N CYS A 180 16.12 -21.03 16.91
CA CYS A 180 15.79 -19.89 17.78
C CYS A 180 16.35 -18.56 17.23
N TRP A 181 17.53 -18.60 16.61
CA TRP A 181 18.14 -17.43 16.00
C TRP A 181 17.45 -16.98 14.71
N HIS A 182 17.04 -17.93 13.85
CA HIS A 182 16.23 -17.64 12.66
C HIS A 182 14.87 -17.03 13.01
N GLU A 183 14.19 -17.54 14.02
CA GLU A 183 12.89 -17.02 14.49
C GLU A 183 13.03 -15.57 15.02
N THR A 184 14.05 -15.32 15.84
CA THR A 184 14.37 -13.97 16.34
C THR A 184 14.66 -12.99 15.19
N TRP A 185 15.31 -13.49 14.13
CA TRP A 185 15.63 -12.70 12.95
C TRP A 185 14.41 -12.39 12.07
N GLU A 186 13.49 -13.34 11.91
CA GLU A 186 12.23 -13.13 11.18
C GLU A 186 11.31 -12.14 11.89
N GLU A 187 11.20 -12.23 13.21
CA GLU A 187 10.50 -11.25 14.04
C GLU A 187 11.13 -9.86 13.87
N GLN A 188 12.46 -9.77 13.85
CA GLN A 188 13.20 -8.52 13.63
C GLN A 188 12.98 -7.92 12.23
N GLN A 189 12.91 -8.75 11.18
CA GLN A 189 12.56 -8.29 9.83
C GLN A 189 11.14 -7.72 9.78
N ASN A 190 10.21 -8.33 10.52
CA ASN A 190 8.85 -7.84 10.65
C ASN A 190 8.75 -6.53 11.45
N GLU A 191 9.59 -6.30 12.45
CA GLU A 191 9.71 -5.02 13.16
C GLU A 191 10.28 -3.90 12.26
N CYS A 192 11.31 -4.20 11.46
CA CYS A 192 11.90 -3.22 10.53
C CYS A 192 10.90 -2.75 9.46
N ARG A 193 10.00 -3.63 8.99
CA ARG A 193 8.89 -3.27 8.08
C ARG A 193 7.92 -2.25 8.69
N ARG A 194 7.90 -2.10 10.02
CA ARG A 194 7.03 -1.15 10.74
C ARG A 194 7.69 0.22 11.00
N GLY A 195 8.88 0.46 10.47
CA GLY A 195 9.53 1.79 10.51
C GLY A 195 10.21 2.13 11.83
N GLN A 196 10.52 1.14 12.67
CA GLN A 196 11.40 1.33 13.83
C GLN A 196 12.88 1.43 13.41
N THR A 197 13.71 2.08 14.23
CA THR A 197 15.15 2.25 13.97
C THR A 197 15.84 0.92 13.70
N SER A 198 16.59 0.84 12.59
CA SER A 198 17.30 -0.37 12.19
C SER A 198 18.33 -0.77 13.26
N LYS A 199 18.17 -1.96 13.84
CA LYS A 199 19.18 -2.57 14.73
C LYS A 199 20.29 -3.24 13.91
N LEU A 200 21.40 -3.54 14.59
CA LEU A 200 22.67 -4.09 14.08
C LEU A 200 22.47 -5.10 12.95
N THR A 201 22.88 -4.74 11.74
CA THR A 201 23.05 -5.65 10.60
C THR A 201 24.52 -6.01 10.46
N CYS A 202 24.82 -6.99 9.61
CA CYS A 202 26.17 -7.27 9.16
C CYS A 202 26.88 -5.98 8.70
N LYS A 203 28.11 -5.79 9.21
CA LYS A 203 28.98 -4.65 8.91
C LYS A 203 29.89 -4.88 7.69
N GLY A 204 29.65 -5.95 6.94
CA GLY A 204 30.46 -6.31 5.79
C GLY A 204 30.33 -5.26 4.69
N ARG A 205 31.46 -4.89 4.09
CA ARG A 205 31.48 -4.03 2.90
C ARG A 205 30.74 -4.71 1.76
N LEU A 206 29.96 -3.92 1.02
CA LEU A 206 29.39 -4.33 -0.24
C LEU A 206 30.40 -4.07 -1.36
N VAL A 207 30.60 -5.06 -2.21
CA VAL A 207 31.59 -5.08 -3.30
C VAL A 207 30.83 -5.20 -4.62
N PHE A 208 31.18 -4.35 -5.57
CA PHE A 208 30.72 -4.44 -6.96
C PHE A 208 31.76 -5.22 -7.76
N ASP A 209 31.36 -6.33 -8.37
CA ASP A 209 32.27 -7.23 -9.11
C ASP A 209 31.64 -7.73 -10.42
N HIS A 210 32.46 -8.38 -11.25
CA HIS A 210 32.06 -8.98 -12.52
C HIS A 210 32.38 -10.47 -12.52
N GLU A 211 31.41 -11.27 -12.95
CA GLU A 211 31.66 -12.69 -13.14
C GLU A 211 32.58 -12.92 -14.35
N GLN A 212 33.75 -13.53 -14.13
CA GLN A 212 34.78 -13.69 -15.17
C GLN A 212 34.33 -14.49 -16.40
N ALA A 213 33.37 -15.39 -16.25
CA ALA A 213 32.91 -16.27 -17.32
C ALA A 213 31.87 -15.60 -18.25
N GLU A 214 30.98 -14.78 -17.69
CA GLU A 214 29.82 -14.23 -18.40
C GLU A 214 29.84 -12.69 -18.49
N GLY A 215 30.79 -12.03 -17.82
CA GLY A 215 30.90 -10.57 -17.75
C GLY A 215 29.76 -9.90 -16.97
N ARG A 216 28.94 -10.67 -16.25
CA ARG A 216 27.77 -10.15 -15.54
C ARG A 216 28.18 -9.39 -14.28
N SER A 217 27.81 -8.12 -14.22
CA SER A 217 27.98 -7.28 -13.03
C SER A 217 27.05 -7.72 -11.91
N HIS A 218 27.57 -7.78 -10.69
CA HIS A 218 26.81 -8.12 -9.50
C HIS A 218 27.38 -7.39 -8.27
N ILE A 219 26.55 -7.30 -7.23
CA ILE A 219 26.95 -6.73 -5.94
C ILE A 219 26.85 -7.83 -4.90
N HIS A 220 27.90 -8.01 -4.10
CA HIS A 220 27.88 -8.99 -3.01
C HIS A 220 28.46 -8.41 -1.73
N CYS A 221 28.12 -9.00 -0.60
CA CYS A 221 28.82 -8.72 0.64
C CYS A 221 30.20 -9.37 0.62
N GLU A 222 31.21 -8.74 1.21
CA GLU A 222 32.56 -9.32 1.33
C GLU A 222 32.61 -10.66 2.10
N PHE A 223 31.58 -10.93 2.91
CA PHE A 223 31.43 -12.18 3.65
C PHE A 223 30.59 -13.24 2.92
N TYR A 224 30.07 -12.92 1.73
CA TYR A 224 29.36 -13.90 0.92
C TYR A 224 30.31 -15.02 0.49
N ASP A 225 29.93 -16.26 0.78
CA ASP A 225 30.63 -17.46 0.30
C ASP A 225 29.63 -18.47 -0.27
N LYS A 226 29.82 -18.81 -1.55
CA LYS A 226 29.03 -19.81 -2.28
C LYS A 226 29.01 -21.18 -1.60
N ASN A 227 30.01 -21.50 -0.78
CA ASN A 227 30.13 -22.80 -0.10
C ASN A 227 29.70 -22.78 1.37
N GLY A 228 29.35 -21.62 1.94
CA GLY A 228 29.07 -21.50 3.38
C GLY A 228 28.06 -20.41 3.70
N ALA A 229 28.50 -19.15 3.67
CA ALA A 229 27.73 -17.98 4.09
C ALA A 229 26.83 -17.44 2.96
N LYS A 230 25.81 -18.24 2.59
CA LYS A 230 24.83 -17.90 1.54
C LYS A 230 23.73 -16.93 1.99
N ASP A 231 23.66 -16.63 3.28
CA ASP A 231 22.72 -15.70 3.91
C ASP A 231 23.12 -14.22 3.71
N HIS A 232 24.34 -13.98 3.23
CA HIS A 232 24.80 -12.66 2.82
C HIS A 232 24.30 -12.25 1.43
N LEU A 233 24.21 -10.94 1.21
CA LEU A 233 23.75 -10.36 -0.06
C LEU A 233 24.62 -10.85 -1.23
N LEU A 234 23.93 -11.35 -2.26
CA LEU A 234 24.40 -11.48 -3.63
C LEU A 234 23.26 -10.99 -4.53
N ASP A 235 23.49 -9.91 -5.27
CA ASP A 235 22.50 -9.25 -6.09
C ASP A 235 23.01 -9.06 -7.52
N TYR A 236 22.31 -9.69 -8.48
CA TYR A 236 22.56 -9.55 -9.92
C TYR A 236 21.72 -8.45 -10.57
N GLY A 237 21.03 -7.63 -9.78
CA GLY A 237 20.26 -6.47 -10.23
C GLY A 237 21.00 -5.58 -11.24
N PRO A 238 22.30 -5.26 -11.06
CA PRO A 238 23.07 -4.50 -12.04
C PRO A 238 23.01 -5.08 -13.46
N ALA A 239 23.04 -6.41 -13.62
CA ALA A 239 23.01 -7.07 -14.93
C ALA A 239 21.67 -6.93 -15.68
N ALA A 240 20.62 -6.40 -15.05
CA ALA A 240 19.31 -6.20 -15.69
C ALA A 240 19.27 -5.01 -16.67
N GLY A 241 20.33 -4.19 -16.76
CA GLY A 241 20.38 -3.02 -17.64
C GLY A 241 19.50 -1.85 -17.19
N LEU A 242 19.09 -1.85 -15.92
CA LEU A 242 18.27 -0.79 -15.30
C LEU A 242 19.10 0.28 -14.58
N TYR A 243 20.42 0.14 -14.61
CA TYR A 243 21.36 0.96 -13.86
C TYR A 243 22.55 1.33 -14.73
N ASP A 244 23.12 2.49 -14.44
CA ASP A 244 24.39 2.94 -14.98
C ASP A 244 25.52 2.18 -14.27
N ILE A 245 26.19 1.31 -15.02
CA ILE A 245 27.20 0.39 -14.50
C ILE A 245 28.51 1.11 -14.17
N ASP A 246 28.85 2.15 -14.92
CA ASP A 246 30.06 2.94 -14.69
C ASP A 246 29.87 3.81 -13.44
N TYR A 247 28.72 4.44 -13.30
CA TYR A 247 28.39 5.23 -12.11
C TYR A 247 28.28 4.36 -10.85
N LEU A 248 27.63 3.19 -10.92
CA LEU A 248 27.62 2.23 -9.79
C LEU A 248 29.03 1.84 -9.36
N ARG A 249 29.89 1.53 -10.32
CA ARG A 249 31.27 1.13 -10.04
C ARG A 249 32.04 2.27 -9.39
N ALA A 250 31.91 3.49 -9.89
CA ALA A 250 32.52 4.68 -9.30
C ALA A 250 32.05 4.89 -7.85
N LEU A 251 30.75 4.76 -7.59
CA LEU A 251 30.14 4.87 -6.26
C LEU A 251 30.65 3.81 -5.26
N PHE A 252 30.83 2.54 -5.69
CA PHE A 252 31.35 1.48 -4.81
C PHE A 252 32.86 1.56 -4.56
N ASN A 253 33.60 2.14 -5.51
CA ASN A 253 35.05 2.37 -5.41
C ASN A 253 35.41 3.70 -4.75
N GLU A 254 34.42 4.54 -4.46
CA GLU A 254 34.60 5.91 -3.96
C GLU A 254 35.45 6.77 -4.93
N ASP A 255 35.35 6.50 -6.24
CA ASP A 255 36.08 7.21 -7.29
C ASP A 255 35.48 8.60 -7.53
N GLN A 256 35.97 9.58 -6.77
CA GLN A 256 35.43 10.94 -6.77
C GLN A 256 35.59 11.65 -8.12
N GLU A 257 36.63 11.33 -8.89
CA GLU A 257 36.86 11.97 -10.19
C GLU A 257 35.80 11.53 -11.20
N GLU A 258 35.56 10.21 -11.28
CA GLU A 258 34.55 9.63 -12.15
C GLU A 258 33.13 10.05 -11.72
N ILE A 259 32.84 10.05 -10.40
CA ILE A 259 31.56 10.52 -9.86
C ILE A 259 31.29 11.97 -10.31
N LEU A 260 32.26 12.87 -10.11
CA LEU A 260 32.09 14.28 -10.45
C LEU A 260 31.94 14.49 -11.96
N MET A 261 32.65 13.71 -12.77
CA MET A 261 32.53 13.77 -14.23
C MET A 261 31.11 13.40 -14.68
N ILE A 262 30.59 12.27 -14.20
CA ILE A 262 29.24 11.78 -14.55
C ILE A 262 28.16 12.76 -14.04
N GLU A 263 28.30 13.26 -12.81
CA GLU A 263 27.32 14.20 -12.24
C GLU A 263 27.33 15.56 -12.94
N GLU A 264 28.49 16.06 -13.39
CA GLU A 264 28.58 17.32 -14.14
C GLU A 264 28.02 17.17 -15.56
N GLU A 265 28.24 16.03 -16.23
CA GLU A 265 27.60 15.73 -17.51
C GLU A 265 26.08 15.67 -17.37
N ALA A 266 25.59 14.97 -16.33
CA ALA A 266 24.17 14.90 -16.02
C ALA A 266 23.57 16.30 -15.79
N LYS A 267 24.32 17.16 -15.08
CA LYS A 267 23.93 18.54 -14.78
C LYS A 267 23.81 19.39 -16.04
N GLN A 268 24.72 19.23 -16.99
CA GLN A 268 24.63 19.88 -18.30
C GLN A 268 23.39 19.43 -19.08
N CYS A 269 22.93 18.20 -18.86
CA CYS A 269 21.69 17.64 -19.39
C CYS A 269 20.43 18.02 -18.59
N GLY A 270 20.55 18.89 -17.58
CA GLY A 270 19.43 19.38 -16.78
C GLY A 270 19.04 18.49 -15.59
N PHE A 271 19.86 17.49 -15.26
CA PHE A 271 19.67 16.64 -14.08
C PHE A 271 20.84 16.83 -13.10
N ASP A 272 20.57 17.34 -11.90
CA ASP A 272 21.61 17.55 -10.88
C ASP A 272 21.38 16.60 -9.70
N PRO A 273 22.13 15.48 -9.59
CA PRO A 273 22.04 14.54 -8.46
C PRO A 273 22.37 15.20 -7.11
N SER A 274 23.17 16.28 -7.14
CA SER A 274 23.56 17.06 -5.98
C SER A 274 22.54 18.15 -5.62
N SER A 275 21.47 18.31 -6.40
CA SER A 275 20.43 19.32 -6.11
C SER A 275 19.71 19.03 -4.79
N PRO A 276 19.37 20.07 -4.01
CA PRO A 276 18.65 19.89 -2.76
C PRO A 276 17.30 19.25 -3.02
N CYS A 277 16.98 18.23 -2.21
CA CYS A 277 15.76 17.47 -2.41
C CYS A 277 14.52 18.31 -2.11
N THR A 278 13.72 18.63 -3.11
CA THR A 278 12.51 19.45 -2.95
C THR A 278 11.27 18.64 -2.54
N VAL A 279 11.43 17.33 -2.27
CA VAL A 279 10.31 16.45 -1.94
C VAL A 279 9.72 16.82 -0.59
N VAL A 280 8.44 17.17 -0.62
CA VAL A 280 7.60 17.39 0.56
C VAL A 280 6.60 16.24 0.67
N MET A 281 6.54 15.61 1.84
CA MET A 281 5.61 14.51 2.15
C MET A 281 4.82 14.83 3.40
N ASN A 282 3.71 14.13 3.63
CA ASN A 282 3.02 14.22 4.91
C ASN A 282 3.66 13.32 5.98
N HIS A 283 3.41 13.57 7.27
CA HIS A 283 4.00 12.77 8.35
C HIS A 283 3.56 11.30 8.36
N THR A 284 2.37 10.98 7.88
CA THR A 284 1.85 9.61 7.82
C THR A 284 2.45 8.83 6.66
N SER A 285 3.06 9.51 5.68
CA SER A 285 3.86 8.87 4.65
C SER A 285 5.06 8.23 5.32
N VAL A 286 5.03 6.90 5.36
CA VAL A 286 6.19 6.10 5.72
C VAL A 286 7.02 5.97 4.45
N ARG A 287 7.91 6.93 4.21
CA ARG A 287 9.09 6.68 3.41
C ARG A 287 10.26 6.41 4.35
N SER A 288 10.79 5.21 4.27
CA SER A 288 12.06 4.87 4.92
C SER A 288 13.25 5.51 4.17
N LYS A 289 13.10 5.92 2.90
CA LYS A 289 14.16 6.49 2.07
C LYS A 289 13.61 7.47 1.02
N CYS A 290 14.32 8.58 0.79
CA CYS A 290 14.02 9.55 -0.25
C CYS A 290 15.07 9.49 -1.36
N HIS A 291 14.91 8.58 -2.31
CA HIS A 291 15.42 8.74 -3.67
C HIS A 291 14.35 8.14 -4.59
N VAL A 292 14.30 8.58 -5.82
CA VAL A 292 13.08 9.09 -6.45
C VAL A 292 12.06 8.01 -6.87
N HIS A 293 10.81 8.21 -6.43
CA HIS A 293 9.61 7.84 -7.20
C HIS A 293 8.38 8.57 -6.65
N ILE A 294 7.79 9.46 -7.45
CA ILE A 294 6.62 10.30 -7.16
C ILE A 294 5.40 9.48 -6.69
N SER A 295 4.68 10.05 -5.71
CA SER A 295 3.30 9.73 -5.27
C SER A 295 2.93 8.25 -5.22
N LEU A 296 2.72 7.63 -4.05
CA LEU A 296 1.38 7.64 -3.43
C LEU A 296 1.43 7.16 -1.96
N ALA A 297 2.60 7.07 -1.31
CA ALA A 297 2.76 6.31 -0.06
C ALA A 297 2.12 6.89 1.23
N ASN A 298 1.09 7.74 1.16
CA ASN A 298 0.17 7.89 2.29
C ASN A 298 -0.88 6.78 2.19
N ARG A 299 -0.61 5.63 2.82
CA ARG A 299 -1.53 4.48 2.83
C ARG A 299 -2.94 4.87 3.28
N ASP A 300 -3.07 5.84 4.19
CA ASP A 300 -4.38 6.31 4.66
C ASP A 300 -5.09 7.17 3.61
N HIS A 301 -4.35 7.94 2.81
CA HIS A 301 -4.90 8.72 1.70
C HIS A 301 -5.26 7.84 0.50
N ILE A 302 -4.39 6.90 0.12
CA ILE A 302 -4.74 5.85 -0.85
C ILE A 302 -5.97 5.09 -0.35
N ARG A 303 -6.01 4.72 0.95
CA ARG A 303 -7.16 4.02 1.53
C ARG A 303 -8.43 4.88 1.42
N SER A 304 -8.35 6.19 1.62
CA SER A 304 -9.49 7.11 1.42
C SER A 304 -9.98 7.08 -0.03
N TYR A 305 -9.09 7.20 -1.01
CA TYR A 305 -9.45 7.12 -2.43
C TYR A 305 -9.99 5.75 -2.84
N ILE A 306 -9.36 4.67 -2.37
CA ILE A 306 -9.82 3.30 -2.58
C ILE A 306 -11.20 3.13 -1.94
N ALA A 307 -11.43 3.61 -0.72
CA ALA A 307 -12.73 3.52 -0.06
C ALA A 307 -13.80 4.31 -0.81
N GLN A 308 -13.49 5.51 -1.31
CA GLN A 308 -14.42 6.28 -2.16
C GLN A 308 -14.73 5.53 -3.47
N ALA A 309 -13.72 5.03 -4.17
CA ALA A 309 -13.90 4.25 -5.38
C ALA A 309 -14.68 2.95 -5.12
N GLN A 310 -14.42 2.28 -3.99
CA GLN A 310 -15.14 1.10 -3.54
C GLN A 310 -16.60 1.42 -3.22
N ASN A 311 -16.89 2.52 -2.54
CA ASN A 311 -18.26 2.92 -2.21
C ASN A 311 -19.05 3.32 -3.46
N LEU A 312 -18.40 3.96 -4.44
CA LEU A 312 -19.01 4.32 -5.72
C LEU A 312 -19.26 3.09 -6.60
N SER A 313 -18.30 2.15 -6.65
CA SER A 313 -18.37 0.98 -7.54
C SER A 313 -19.12 -0.19 -6.90
N PHE A 314 -19.12 -0.28 -5.57
CA PHE A 314 -19.67 -1.37 -4.78
C PHE A 314 -20.48 -0.79 -3.59
N PRO A 315 -21.66 -0.21 -3.85
CA PRO A 315 -22.48 0.45 -2.81
C PRO A 315 -22.94 -0.50 -1.68
N PHE A 316 -22.90 -1.82 -1.92
CA PHE A 316 -23.20 -2.85 -0.93
C PHE A 316 -21.94 -3.45 -0.27
N GLY A 317 -20.79 -2.79 -0.44
CA GLY A 317 -19.47 -3.21 0.02
C GLY A 317 -18.84 -4.28 -0.87
N THR A 318 -17.62 -4.70 -0.52
CA THR A 318 -16.87 -5.77 -1.22
C THR A 318 -16.96 -7.13 -0.51
N GLY A 319 -17.76 -7.24 0.55
CA GLY A 319 -18.00 -8.47 1.29
C GLY A 319 -19.14 -9.33 0.73
N TRP A 320 -19.63 -10.29 1.52
CA TRP A 320 -20.69 -11.24 1.12
C TRP A 320 -21.97 -10.56 0.60
N LYS A 321 -22.43 -9.50 1.26
CA LYS A 321 -23.63 -8.74 0.84
C LYS A 321 -23.45 -8.11 -0.54
N GLY A 322 -22.27 -7.54 -0.80
CA GLY A 322 -21.92 -6.97 -2.10
C GLY A 322 -21.86 -8.01 -3.21
N LEU A 323 -21.29 -9.18 -2.90
CA LEU A 323 -21.26 -10.31 -3.83
C LEU A 323 -22.67 -10.82 -4.18
N LEU A 324 -23.56 -10.98 -3.19
CA LEU A 324 -24.95 -11.38 -3.45
C LEU A 324 -25.69 -10.34 -4.29
N HIS A 325 -25.45 -9.05 -4.05
CA HIS A 325 -25.98 -7.99 -4.89
C HIS A 325 -25.48 -8.10 -6.33
N LEU A 326 -24.16 -8.27 -6.55
CA LEU A 326 -23.58 -8.47 -7.88
C LEU A 326 -24.18 -9.69 -8.58
N LYS A 327 -24.35 -10.80 -7.86
CA LYS A 327 -25.01 -11.99 -8.40
C LYS A 327 -26.43 -11.68 -8.85
N ASN A 328 -27.23 -11.02 -8.01
CA ASN A 328 -28.61 -10.67 -8.34
C ASN A 328 -28.68 -9.79 -9.59
N VAL A 329 -27.79 -8.79 -9.70
CA VAL A 329 -27.69 -7.92 -10.88
C VAL A 329 -27.34 -8.75 -12.13
N GLN A 330 -26.36 -9.65 -12.06
CA GLN A 330 -26.04 -10.53 -13.19
C GLN A 330 -27.22 -11.44 -13.57
N ASP A 331 -27.95 -11.97 -12.59
CA ASP A 331 -29.09 -12.84 -12.82
C ASP A 331 -30.29 -12.11 -13.45
N SER A 332 -30.49 -10.82 -13.13
CA SER A 332 -31.59 -10.02 -13.67
C SER A 332 -31.26 -9.29 -14.98
N GLU A 333 -30.02 -8.85 -15.17
CA GLU A 333 -29.67 -7.93 -16.26
C GLU A 333 -28.83 -8.58 -17.35
N LEU A 334 -28.06 -9.62 -17.04
CA LEU A 334 -27.19 -10.26 -18.01
C LEU A 334 -27.82 -11.52 -18.61
N LEU A 335 -27.53 -11.72 -19.90
CA LEU A 335 -27.76 -13.00 -20.56
C LEU A 335 -26.98 -14.08 -19.83
N PHE A 336 -27.55 -15.29 -19.78
CA PHE A 336 -26.96 -16.43 -19.09
C PHE A 336 -25.48 -16.64 -19.43
N GLU A 337 -25.10 -16.44 -20.70
CA GLU A 337 -23.74 -16.63 -21.20
C GLU A 337 -22.72 -15.63 -20.64
N ASP A 338 -23.18 -14.46 -20.17
CA ASP A 338 -22.35 -13.38 -19.64
C ASP A 338 -22.30 -13.36 -18.11
N ARG A 339 -22.99 -14.30 -17.44
CA ARG A 339 -22.99 -14.41 -15.97
C ARG A 339 -21.72 -15.08 -15.47
N TYR A 340 -20.91 -14.31 -14.76
CA TYR A 340 -19.66 -14.77 -14.17
C TYR A 340 -19.86 -15.42 -12.80
N ILE A 341 -20.78 -14.91 -11.96
CA ILE A 341 -21.05 -15.48 -10.63
C ILE A 341 -22.12 -16.57 -10.76
N ARG A 342 -21.68 -17.83 -10.85
CA ARG A 342 -22.55 -18.99 -11.07
C ARG A 342 -23.31 -19.39 -9.82
N LEU A 343 -22.59 -19.42 -8.70
CA LEU A 343 -23.12 -19.86 -7.41
C LEU A 343 -22.60 -18.92 -6.32
N ALA A 344 -23.48 -18.52 -5.42
CA ALA A 344 -23.12 -17.86 -4.17
C ALA A 344 -24.11 -18.37 -3.11
N VAL A 345 -23.68 -19.28 -2.25
CA VAL A 345 -24.53 -19.93 -1.24
C VAL A 345 -23.88 -19.93 0.14
N GLU A 346 -24.72 -19.81 1.16
CA GLU A 346 -24.38 -20.07 2.56
C GLU A 346 -24.91 -21.46 2.92
N LEU A 347 -24.00 -22.36 3.29
CA LEU A 347 -24.32 -23.70 3.76
C LEU A 347 -24.16 -23.72 5.30
N PRO A 348 -25.12 -24.23 6.06
CA PRO A 348 -24.97 -24.36 7.50
C PRO A 348 -23.85 -25.37 7.84
N LEU A 349 -22.99 -25.04 8.82
CA LEU A 349 -21.86 -25.90 9.19
C LEU A 349 -22.30 -27.26 9.77
N HIS A 350 -23.46 -27.33 10.41
CA HIS A 350 -23.97 -28.57 11.03
C HIS A 350 -24.33 -29.67 10.02
N GLU A 351 -24.50 -29.34 8.74
CA GLU A 351 -24.65 -30.33 7.67
C GLU A 351 -23.30 -30.96 7.25
N LEU A 352 -22.19 -30.46 7.77
CA LEU A 352 -20.81 -30.85 7.41
C LEU A 352 -20.03 -31.47 8.59
N GLU A 353 -20.68 -31.70 9.74
CA GLU A 353 -20.08 -31.86 11.08
C GLU A 353 -19.41 -33.21 11.41
N GLU A 354 -19.01 -34.05 10.44
CA GLU A 354 -18.37 -35.34 10.79
C GLU A 354 -16.83 -35.32 10.95
N LEU A 355 -16.10 -34.24 10.61
CA LEU A 355 -14.63 -34.35 10.45
C LEU A 355 -13.73 -33.15 10.87
N SER A 356 -14.13 -32.22 11.76
CA SER A 356 -13.16 -31.21 12.26
C SER A 356 -13.31 -30.87 13.74
N GLU A 357 -12.26 -31.19 14.52
CA GLU A 357 -12.18 -31.00 15.99
C GLU A 357 -11.64 -29.62 16.42
N ASP A 358 -11.42 -28.68 15.49
CA ASP A 358 -10.87 -27.37 15.83
C ASP A 358 -11.96 -26.37 16.24
N GLU A 359 -12.29 -26.39 17.53
CA GLU A 359 -13.11 -25.40 18.22
C GLU A 359 -12.37 -24.05 18.32
N ASP A 360 -12.61 -23.11 17.40
CA ASP A 360 -12.47 -21.69 17.74
C ASP A 360 -13.36 -20.77 16.88
N GLY A 361 -14.54 -20.46 17.43
CA GLY A 361 -15.10 -19.11 17.42
C GLY A 361 -15.69 -18.53 16.12
N GLY A 362 -16.99 -18.74 15.90
CA GLY A 362 -17.87 -17.65 15.46
C GLY A 362 -18.33 -17.57 14.00
N GLY A 363 -18.38 -18.68 13.25
CA GLY A 363 -18.99 -18.72 11.92
C GLY A 363 -19.92 -19.91 11.73
N SER A 364 -21.23 -19.76 11.93
CA SER A 364 -22.22 -20.84 11.78
C SER A 364 -22.51 -21.27 10.34
N HIS A 365 -21.87 -20.64 9.35
CA HIS A 365 -22.15 -20.84 7.93
C HIS A 365 -20.87 -20.89 7.10
N PHE A 366 -20.78 -21.88 6.23
CA PHE A 366 -19.80 -22.01 5.17
C PHE A 366 -20.29 -21.24 3.94
N ARG A 367 -19.48 -20.30 3.45
CA ARG A 367 -19.79 -19.53 2.24
C ARG A 367 -19.05 -20.11 1.06
N LEU A 368 -19.77 -20.42 -0.01
CA LEU A 368 -19.20 -20.89 -1.27
C LEU A 368 -19.58 -19.97 -2.41
N VAL A 369 -18.57 -19.56 -3.18
CA VAL A 369 -18.74 -18.80 -4.41
C VAL A 369 -18.06 -19.53 -5.55
N ILE A 370 -18.76 -19.64 -6.68
CA ILE A 370 -18.21 -20.18 -7.93
C ILE A 370 -18.25 -19.07 -8.99
N CYS A 371 -17.07 -18.63 -9.39
CA CYS A 371 -16.89 -17.57 -10.38
C CYS A 371 -16.30 -18.17 -11.67
N MET A 372 -17.12 -18.25 -12.73
CA MET A 372 -16.70 -18.65 -14.07
C MET A 372 -17.79 -18.34 -15.11
N LEU A 373 -17.38 -18.07 -16.36
CA LEU A 373 -18.33 -18.04 -17.48
C LEU A 373 -18.85 -19.46 -17.79
N PRO A 374 -20.11 -19.63 -18.23
CA PRO A 374 -20.66 -20.94 -18.63
C PRO A 374 -19.90 -21.65 -19.77
N GLN A 375 -19.17 -20.92 -20.60
CA GLN A 375 -18.29 -21.54 -21.59
C GLN A 375 -17.12 -22.27 -20.92
N ASN A 376 -16.57 -21.69 -19.85
CA ASN A 376 -15.48 -22.31 -19.10
C ASN A 376 -15.96 -23.55 -18.33
N SER A 377 -17.22 -23.60 -17.89
CA SER A 377 -17.73 -24.79 -17.17
C SER A 377 -17.93 -25.97 -18.12
N ARG A 378 -18.39 -25.69 -19.35
CA ARG A 378 -18.43 -26.68 -20.43
C ARG A 378 -17.04 -27.23 -20.76
N ARG A 379 -16.05 -26.34 -20.94
CA ARG A 379 -14.66 -26.74 -21.20
C ARG A 379 -14.06 -27.54 -20.05
N LEU A 380 -14.32 -27.15 -18.81
CA LEU A 380 -13.84 -27.88 -17.65
C LEU A 380 -14.45 -29.29 -17.57
N LYS A 381 -15.73 -29.44 -17.93
CA LYS A 381 -16.41 -30.74 -18.03
C LYS A 381 -15.77 -31.64 -19.10
N GLU A 382 -15.22 -31.05 -20.15
CA GLU A 382 -14.54 -31.74 -21.25
C GLU A 382 -13.04 -31.97 -21.01
N ALA A 383 -12.45 -31.32 -19.99
CA ALA A 383 -11.04 -31.40 -19.68
C ALA A 383 -10.65 -32.83 -19.28
N GLN A 384 -9.54 -33.34 -19.84
CA GLN A 384 -9.05 -34.68 -19.50
C GLN A 384 -8.15 -34.66 -18.26
N TYR A 385 -7.63 -33.49 -17.91
CA TYR A 385 -6.80 -33.28 -16.74
C TYR A 385 -7.32 -32.11 -15.92
N LEU A 386 -7.45 -32.33 -14.62
CA LEU A 386 -7.77 -31.30 -13.64
C LEU A 386 -6.56 -31.07 -12.75
N GLN A 387 -6.20 -29.80 -12.58
CA GLN A 387 -5.21 -29.33 -11.64
C GLN A 387 -5.90 -28.42 -10.63
N SER A 388 -5.49 -28.58 -9.38
CA SER A 388 -5.97 -27.84 -8.22
C SER A 388 -4.77 -27.04 -7.71
N ASP A 389 -4.87 -25.71 -7.70
CA ASP A 389 -3.89 -24.83 -7.07
C ASP A 389 -4.57 -23.95 -6.01
N ILE A 390 -4.02 -23.95 -4.80
CA ILE A 390 -4.59 -23.24 -3.65
C ILE A 390 -3.79 -21.96 -3.45
N GLY A 391 -4.35 -20.84 -3.92
CA GLY A 391 -3.71 -19.53 -3.87
C GLY A 391 -4.14 -18.72 -2.64
N PHE A 392 -3.29 -18.64 -1.62
CA PHE A 392 -3.63 -17.97 -0.34
C PHE A 392 -3.58 -16.42 -0.33
N LYS A 393 -3.72 -15.71 -1.46
CA LYS A 393 -3.03 -14.40 -1.56
C LYS A 393 -3.83 -13.15 -1.89
N ARG A 394 -5.10 -13.19 -2.33
CA ARG A 394 -5.71 -11.96 -2.89
C ARG A 394 -6.84 -11.31 -2.08
N ILE A 395 -7.74 -12.08 -1.45
CA ILE A 395 -8.86 -11.50 -0.70
C ILE A 395 -8.76 -11.84 0.80
N GLN A 396 -8.70 -10.79 1.63
CA GLN A 396 -8.68 -10.94 3.08
C GLN A 396 -9.97 -11.62 3.59
N ALA A 397 -9.81 -12.62 4.48
CA ALA A 397 -10.89 -13.44 5.04
C ALA A 397 -11.56 -14.44 4.09
N PHE A 398 -11.00 -14.65 2.90
CA PHE A 398 -11.38 -15.73 2.01
C PHE A 398 -10.17 -16.56 1.59
N GLN A 399 -10.36 -17.86 1.42
CA GLN A 399 -9.41 -18.76 0.78
C GLN A 399 -9.83 -18.85 -0.69
N GLU A 400 -8.90 -18.52 -1.58
CA GLU A 400 -9.09 -18.68 -3.02
C GLU A 400 -8.50 -20.01 -3.46
N PHE A 401 -9.27 -20.73 -4.25
CA PHE A 401 -8.87 -21.97 -4.86
C PHE A 401 -9.09 -21.91 -6.36
N GLU A 402 -8.05 -22.27 -7.11
CA GLU A 402 -8.04 -22.30 -8.57
C GLU A 402 -8.14 -23.74 -9.07
N LEU A 403 -9.16 -24.02 -9.88
CA LEU A 403 -9.27 -25.28 -10.63
C LEU A 403 -8.94 -25.02 -12.10
N GLY A 404 -7.79 -25.54 -12.53
CA GLY A 404 -7.38 -25.58 -13.92
C GLY A 404 -7.83 -26.87 -14.59
N GLY A 405 -8.44 -26.78 -15.78
CA GLY A 405 -8.68 -27.93 -16.64
C GLY A 405 -7.90 -27.80 -17.94
N LYS A 406 -7.21 -28.87 -18.38
CA LYS A 406 -6.60 -28.95 -19.72
C LYS A 406 -7.43 -29.83 -20.62
N ASP A 407 -7.99 -29.25 -21.67
CA ASP A 407 -8.53 -29.99 -22.80
C ASP A 407 -7.46 -30.16 -23.89
N MET A 408 -6.98 -31.39 -24.07
CA MET A 408 -5.98 -31.76 -25.06
C MET A 408 -6.48 -31.62 -26.50
N LYS A 409 -7.81 -31.62 -26.74
CA LYS A 409 -8.36 -31.46 -28.10
C LYS A 409 -8.30 -30.02 -28.59
N SER A 410 -8.64 -29.05 -27.72
CA SER A 410 -8.55 -27.63 -28.03
C SER A 410 -7.21 -27.00 -27.63
N ASN A 411 -6.41 -27.69 -26.81
CA ASN A 411 -5.21 -27.16 -26.15
C ASN A 411 -5.48 -25.86 -25.37
N ILE A 412 -6.70 -25.73 -24.81
CA ILE A 412 -7.12 -24.58 -24.01
C ILE A 412 -7.15 -24.99 -22.53
N SER A 413 -6.57 -24.13 -21.69
CA SER A 413 -6.72 -24.21 -20.23
C SER A 413 -7.90 -23.36 -19.77
N SER A 414 -8.76 -23.91 -18.92
CA SER A 414 -9.87 -23.17 -18.29
C SER A 414 -9.68 -23.11 -16.78
N PHE A 415 -10.00 -21.98 -16.17
CA PHE A 415 -9.78 -21.73 -14.74
C PHE A 415 -11.11 -21.43 -14.04
N ILE A 416 -11.33 -22.02 -12.85
CA ILE A 416 -12.38 -21.63 -11.90
C ILE A 416 -11.75 -20.93 -10.72
N TRP A 417 -12.40 -19.87 -10.23
CA TRP A 417 -12.12 -19.29 -8.93
C TRP A 417 -13.21 -19.71 -7.94
N LEU A 418 -12.79 -20.42 -6.90
CA LEU A 418 -13.59 -20.81 -5.74
C LEU A 418 -13.14 -19.98 -4.55
N VAL A 419 -14.11 -19.43 -3.83
CA VAL A 419 -13.83 -18.56 -2.68
C VAL A 419 -14.54 -19.13 -1.47
N THR A 420 -13.78 -19.54 -0.44
CA THR A 420 -14.31 -20.17 0.79
C THR A 420 -13.82 -19.45 2.05
N ARG A 421 -14.42 -19.74 3.21
CA ARG A 421 -13.93 -19.26 4.53
C ARG A 421 -13.48 -20.41 5.46
N ALA A 422 -13.39 -21.64 4.95
CA ALA A 422 -12.99 -22.82 5.72
C ALA A 422 -11.71 -23.46 5.15
N ASN A 423 -11.04 -24.30 5.94
CA ASN A 423 -9.74 -24.92 5.65
C ASN A 423 -9.66 -25.60 4.26
N SER A 424 -8.44 -25.59 3.70
CA SER A 424 -8.10 -25.93 2.31
C SER A 424 -8.43 -27.37 1.88
N GLU A 425 -8.43 -28.32 2.82
CA GLU A 425 -8.76 -29.73 2.54
C GLU A 425 -10.25 -29.92 2.19
N TRP A 426 -11.13 -29.13 2.82
CA TRP A 426 -12.57 -29.15 2.55
C TRP A 426 -12.94 -28.49 1.23
N ALA A 427 -12.27 -27.39 0.86
CA ALA A 427 -12.53 -26.71 -0.41
C ALA A 427 -12.31 -27.68 -1.59
N THR A 428 -11.28 -28.52 -1.52
CA THR A 428 -11.00 -29.53 -2.54
C THR A 428 -12.07 -30.63 -2.55
N PHE A 429 -12.37 -31.24 -1.40
CA PHE A 429 -13.34 -32.35 -1.30
C PHE A 429 -14.78 -31.95 -1.68
N SER A 430 -15.26 -30.81 -1.18
CA SER A 430 -16.59 -30.27 -1.50
C SER A 430 -16.71 -29.85 -2.96
N SER A 431 -15.64 -29.34 -3.58
CA SER A 431 -15.65 -29.02 -5.02
C SER A 431 -15.89 -30.26 -5.88
N PHE A 432 -15.24 -31.38 -5.57
CA PHE A 432 -15.42 -32.64 -6.30
C PHE A 432 -16.81 -33.25 -6.12
N ASN A 433 -17.42 -33.12 -4.94
CA ASN A 433 -18.78 -33.61 -4.68
C ASN A 433 -19.89 -32.68 -5.20
N LEU A 434 -19.61 -31.39 -5.35
CA LEU A 434 -20.54 -30.42 -5.95
C LEU A 434 -20.44 -30.37 -7.49
N LEU A 435 -19.34 -30.85 -8.09
CA LEU A 435 -19.16 -30.92 -9.55
C LEU A 435 -20.28 -31.66 -10.31
N PRO A 436 -20.84 -32.78 -9.82
CA PRO A 436 -22.04 -33.39 -10.40
C PRO A 436 -23.27 -32.48 -10.35
N GLY A 437 -23.45 -31.70 -9.26
CA GLY A 437 -24.51 -30.70 -9.10
C GLY A 437 -24.32 -29.48 -10.01
N ILE A 438 -23.07 -29.05 -10.23
CA ILE A 438 -22.70 -28.03 -11.22
C ILE A 438 -23.10 -28.49 -12.63
N SER A 439 -23.03 -29.79 -12.92
CA SER A 439 -23.51 -30.34 -14.19
C SER A 439 -25.04 -30.19 -14.38
N HIS A 440 -25.83 -30.29 -13.31
CA HIS A 440 -27.28 -30.09 -13.36
C HIS A 440 -27.70 -28.60 -13.39
N MET A 441 -26.85 -27.69 -12.92
CA MET A 441 -27.05 -26.23 -13.08
C MET A 441 -26.93 -25.76 -14.54
N THR A 442 -26.42 -26.61 -15.46
CA THR A 442 -26.38 -26.27 -16.89
C THR A 442 -27.70 -26.51 -17.63
N ASP A 443 -28.61 -27.31 -17.07
CA ASP A 443 -29.86 -27.70 -17.72
C ASP A 443 -31.13 -27.16 -17.05
N ARG A 444 -31.12 -26.84 -15.75
CA ARG A 444 -32.32 -26.36 -15.03
C ARG A 444 -32.77 -24.93 -15.35
N ASP A 445 -31.89 -24.07 -15.86
CA ASP A 445 -32.21 -22.67 -16.16
C ASP A 445 -32.76 -22.45 -17.59
N ARG A 446 -33.12 -23.52 -18.30
CA ARG A 446 -33.70 -23.48 -19.66
C ARG A 446 -35.22 -23.70 -19.71
N THR A 447 -35.90 -23.76 -18.55
CA THR A 447 -37.37 -23.86 -18.46
C THR A 447 -37.98 -22.64 -17.80
#